data_AF-A0A653K9B5-F1
#
_entry.id   AF-A0A653K9B5-F1
#
_cell.length_a   1.000
_cell.length_b   1.000
_cell.length_c   1.000
_cell.angle_alpha   90.00
_cell.angle_beta   90.00
_cell.angle_gamma   90.00
#
_symmetry.space_group_name_H-M   'P 1'
#
loop_
_entity.id
_entity.type
_entity.pdbx_description
1 polymer ?
#
loop_
_entity_poly.entity_id
_entity_poly.type
_entity_poly.pdbx_seq_one_letter_code
_entity_poly.pdbx_strand_id
1 'polypeptide(L)'
;MIVEIEIPFWQDPQCHVFTQHYRDDLITYFTCWDDNAELIKNKLGEIFFNDVLSVKIESEIRSYLIDEPEYRSSIYEVLDSKVIRKYLKKRKKWEYSKVNIKDYRCFVVNSHDYQIVIIAKKYTFKLISVDPHTDVIYKKILEVI
;
A
#
# COMPACT_ATOMS: atom_id res chain seq x y z
N MET A 1 10.76 13.39 -6.35
CA MET A 1 11.34 13.13 -5.03
C MET A 1 10.47 12.09 -4.36
N ILE A 2 11.04 11.20 -3.57
CA ILE A 2 10.28 10.17 -2.85
C ILE A 2 10.60 10.33 -1.37
N VAL A 3 9.60 10.13 -0.53
CA VAL A 3 9.73 10.10 0.92
C VAL A 3 9.42 8.69 1.38
N GLU A 4 10.31 8.13 2.19
CA GLU A 4 10.09 6.85 2.85
C GLU A 4 9.24 7.06 4.11
N ILE A 5 8.26 6.20 4.32
CA ILE A 5 7.36 6.23 5.47
C ILE A 5 7.48 4.88 6.17
N GLU A 6 7.94 4.89 7.41
CA GLU A 6 8.06 3.69 8.25
C GLU A 6 6.72 2.98 8.43
N ILE A 7 6.72 1.66 8.22
CA ILE A 7 5.66 0.77 8.68
C ILE A 7 6.07 0.26 10.07
N PRO A 8 5.22 0.38 11.10
CA PRO A 8 5.58 0.04 12.48
C PRO A 8 5.66 -1.48 12.75
N PHE A 9 5.67 -2.30 11.71
CA PHE A 9 5.82 -3.75 11.75
C PHE A 9 6.59 -4.21 10.52
N TRP A 10 7.34 -5.30 10.65
CA TRP A 10 8.17 -5.78 9.57
C TRP A 10 7.33 -6.52 8.53
N GLN A 11 7.05 -5.89 7.39
CA GLN A 11 6.47 -6.59 6.24
C GLN A 11 7.42 -7.70 5.80
N ASP A 12 6.86 -8.89 5.59
CA ASP A 12 7.55 -10.00 4.95
C ASP A 12 7.98 -9.60 3.53
N PRO A 13 9.30 -9.52 3.23
CA PRO A 13 9.79 -9.08 1.92
C PRO A 13 9.37 -9.99 0.75
N GLN A 14 8.94 -11.23 1.03
CA GLN A 14 8.51 -12.20 0.03
C GLN A 14 6.99 -12.24 -0.14
N CYS A 15 6.23 -11.44 0.60
CA CYS A 15 4.78 -11.51 0.55
C CYS A 15 4.18 -10.88 -0.70
N HIS A 16 3.04 -11.43 -1.10
CA HIS A 16 2.11 -10.75 -1.99
C HIS A 16 1.17 -9.86 -1.19
N VAL A 17 1.06 -8.59 -1.58
CA VAL A 17 0.16 -7.63 -0.94
C VAL A 17 -1.23 -7.75 -1.53
N PHE A 18 -2.22 -8.05 -0.69
CA PHE A 18 -3.61 -8.16 -1.11
C PHE A 18 -4.31 -6.84 -0.92
N THR A 19 -5.22 -6.50 -1.83
CA THR A 19 -6.02 -5.28 -1.76
C THR A 19 -7.50 -5.61 -1.62
N GLN A 20 -8.19 -4.85 -0.76
CA GLN A 20 -9.62 -4.94 -0.57
C GLN A 20 -10.24 -3.54 -0.66
N HIS A 21 -11.17 -3.38 -1.59
CA HIS A 21 -11.80 -2.10 -1.87
C HIS A 21 -13.17 -2.00 -1.20
N TYR A 22 -13.42 -0.88 -0.53
CA TYR A 22 -14.70 -0.53 0.09
C TYR A 22 -15.11 0.88 -0.35
N ARG A 23 -15.87 0.97 -1.45
CA ARG A 23 -16.21 2.28 -2.07
C ARG A 23 -14.94 3.07 -2.41
N ASP A 24 -14.71 4.17 -1.70
CA ASP A 24 -13.57 5.07 -1.78
C ASP A 24 -12.52 4.78 -0.70
N ASP A 25 -12.59 3.66 0.01
CA ASP A 25 -11.53 3.20 0.90
C ASP A 25 -10.82 1.96 0.32
N LEU A 26 -9.56 1.80 0.70
CA LEU A 26 -8.73 0.65 0.33
C LEU A 26 -8.02 0.12 1.54
N ILE A 27 -8.03 -1.19 1.70
CA ILE A 27 -7.20 -1.89 2.67
C ILE A 27 -6.15 -2.70 1.92
N THR A 28 -4.90 -2.61 2.33
CA THR A 28 -3.85 -3.53 1.90
C THR A 28 -3.47 -4.45 3.04
N TYR A 29 -3.34 -5.75 2.76
CA TYR A 29 -2.92 -6.76 3.73
C TYR A 29 -1.63 -7.44 3.28
N PHE A 30 -0.78 -7.77 4.25
CA PHE A 30 0.45 -8.54 4.02
C PHE A 30 0.86 -9.31 5.27
N THR A 31 1.67 -10.35 5.07
CA THR A 31 2.32 -11.07 6.16
C THR A 31 3.41 -10.23 6.79
N CYS A 32 3.66 -10.47 8.08
CA CYS A 32 4.70 -9.80 8.84
C CYS A 32 5.67 -10.79 9.44
N TRP A 33 6.92 -10.37 9.58
CA TRP A 33 7.94 -11.08 10.32
C TRP A 33 8.11 -10.50 11.73
N ASP A 34 8.56 -11.33 12.66
CA ASP A 34 8.97 -10.92 14.01
C ASP A 34 10.43 -10.46 14.04
N ASP A 35 10.95 -10.14 15.22
CA ASP A 35 12.33 -9.67 15.34
C ASP A 35 13.39 -10.71 14.92
N ASN A 36 13.02 -11.99 14.86
CA ASN A 36 13.88 -13.10 14.45
C ASN A 36 13.76 -13.44 12.96
N ALA A 37 13.01 -12.64 12.18
CA ALA A 37 12.70 -12.90 10.78
C ALA A 37 11.80 -14.13 10.56
N GLU A 38 10.97 -14.46 11.56
CA GLU A 38 9.99 -15.53 11.45
C GLU A 38 8.59 -14.98 11.19
N LEU A 39 7.81 -15.69 10.37
CA LEU A 39 6.42 -15.32 10.07
C LEU A 39 5.57 -15.25 11.36
N ILE A 40 4.97 -14.09 11.60
CA ILE A 40 4.01 -13.90 12.70
C ILE A 40 2.70 -14.60 12.34
N LYS A 41 2.45 -15.74 12.98
CA LYS A 41 1.22 -16.51 12.77
C LYS A 41 -0.02 -15.74 13.21
N ASN A 42 -1.10 -15.88 12.44
CA ASN A 42 -2.44 -15.38 12.75
C ASN A 42 -2.49 -13.86 12.90
N LYS A 43 -1.53 -13.15 12.29
CA LYS A 43 -1.54 -11.70 12.19
C LYS A 43 -1.24 -11.26 10.77
N LEU A 44 -1.82 -10.13 10.40
CA LEU A 44 -1.53 -9.44 9.14
C LEU A 44 -1.22 -7.98 9.43
N GLY A 45 -0.26 -7.45 8.68
CA GLY A 45 -0.09 -6.03 8.53
C GLY A 45 -1.21 -5.46 7.67
N GLU A 46 -1.82 -4.38 8.14
CA GLU A 46 -2.91 -3.68 7.48
C GLU A 46 -2.47 -2.23 7.22
N ILE A 47 -2.68 -1.76 5.99
CA ILE A 47 -2.67 -0.32 5.68
C ILE A 47 -4.05 0.05 5.16
N PHE A 48 -4.73 0.90 5.91
CA PHE A 48 -6.01 1.47 5.50
C PHE A 48 -5.77 2.83 4.84
N PHE A 49 -6.20 2.99 3.59
CA PHE A 49 -6.18 4.24 2.84
C PHE A 49 -7.59 4.80 2.72
N ASN A 50 -7.76 6.07 3.08
CA ASN A 50 -9.04 6.77 3.05
C ASN A 50 -9.12 7.78 1.91
N ASP A 51 -10.33 7.95 1.36
CA ASP A 51 -10.62 8.83 0.22
C ASP A 51 -9.67 8.48 -0.95
N VAL A 52 -9.75 7.26 -1.47
CA VAL A 52 -8.96 6.74 -2.58
C VAL A 52 -9.55 7.20 -3.91
N LEU A 53 -8.72 7.79 -4.76
CA LEU A 53 -9.11 8.20 -6.11
C LEU A 53 -8.70 7.22 -7.19
N SER A 54 -7.61 6.49 -6.95
CA SER A 54 -7.03 5.59 -7.92
C SER A 54 -6.19 4.54 -7.22
N VAL A 55 -6.25 3.33 -7.76
CA VAL A 55 -5.31 2.25 -7.48
C VAL A 55 -4.82 1.73 -8.82
N LYS A 56 -3.51 1.53 -8.95
CA LYS A 56 -2.89 0.95 -10.13
C LYS A 56 -1.86 -0.08 -9.70
N ILE A 57 -1.94 -1.28 -10.27
CA ILE A 57 -0.93 -2.32 -10.09
C ILE A 57 0.06 -2.19 -11.25
N GLU A 58 1.35 -2.14 -10.93
CA GLU A 58 2.45 -2.04 -11.88
C GLU A 58 3.38 -3.24 -11.66
N SER A 59 3.56 -4.08 -12.69
CA SER A 59 4.46 -5.25 -12.64
C SER A 59 5.92 -4.88 -12.87
N GLU A 60 6.19 -3.75 -13.51
CA GLU A 60 7.54 -3.20 -13.59
C GLU A 60 7.84 -2.47 -12.28
N ILE A 61 8.62 -3.10 -11.41
CA ILE A 61 9.16 -2.47 -10.20
C ILE A 61 9.93 -1.23 -10.66
N ARG A 62 9.36 -0.05 -10.38
CA ARG A 62 10.03 1.19 -10.74
C ARG A 62 11.22 1.38 -9.83
N SER A 63 12.29 1.99 -10.35
CA SER A 63 13.54 2.33 -9.64
C SER A 63 13.39 3.38 -8.54
N TYR A 64 12.21 3.49 -7.95
CA TYR A 64 11.87 4.34 -6.82
C TYR A 64 12.32 3.75 -5.48
N LEU A 65 12.75 2.48 -5.49
CA LEU A 65 13.39 1.86 -4.34
C LEU A 65 14.71 2.58 -4.09
N ILE A 66 14.87 3.07 -2.87
CA ILE A 66 16.13 3.65 -2.40
C ILE A 66 17.11 2.48 -2.26
N ASP A 67 18.32 2.62 -2.79
CA ASP A 67 19.33 1.54 -2.73
C ASP A 67 19.65 1.14 -1.28
N GLU A 68 19.50 2.08 -0.34
CA GLU A 68 19.65 1.88 1.10
C GLU A 68 18.40 2.42 1.82
N PRO A 69 17.41 1.57 2.16
CA PRO A 69 16.22 2.00 2.89
C PRO A 69 16.58 2.46 4.30
N GLU A 70 15.96 3.54 4.77
CA GLU A 70 16.14 4.06 6.13
C GLU A 70 15.44 3.16 7.15
N TYR A 71 14.32 2.55 6.77
CA TYR A 71 13.50 1.72 7.65
C TYR A 71 13.51 0.25 7.24
N ARG A 72 13.29 -0.62 8.23
CA ARG A 72 13.15 -2.07 8.02
C ARG A 72 11.97 -2.43 7.12
N SER A 73 10.92 -1.61 7.15
CA SER A 73 9.72 -1.78 6.34
C SER A 73 9.09 -0.41 6.09
N SER A 74 8.68 -0.16 4.86
CA SER A 74 8.21 1.16 4.45
C SER A 74 7.21 1.13 3.30
N ILE A 75 6.37 2.16 3.27
CA ILE A 75 5.70 2.60 2.04
C ILE A 75 6.38 3.87 1.55
N TYR A 76 6.15 4.22 0.30
CA TYR A 76 6.80 5.37 -0.33
C TYR A 76 5.76 6.41 -0.74
N GLU A 77 5.99 7.67 -0.39
CA GLU A 77 5.23 8.79 -0.93
C GLU A 77 5.98 9.43 -2.09
N VAL A 78 5.35 9.46 -3.27
CA VAL A 78 5.95 10.06 -4.47
C VAL A 78 5.57 11.53 -4.57
N LEU A 79 6.52 12.41 -4.21
CA LEU A 79 6.37 13.86 -4.30
C LEU A 79 6.50 14.34 -5.76
N ASP A 80 5.49 15.10 -6.20
CA ASP A 80 5.41 15.81 -7.48
C ASP A 80 5.61 14.95 -8.76
N SER A 81 5.09 13.72 -8.78
CA SER A 81 5.16 12.90 -9.99
C SER A 81 4.43 13.57 -11.17
N LYS A 82 5.11 13.67 -12.32
CA LYS A 82 4.49 14.06 -13.60
C LYS A 82 3.32 13.13 -13.97
N VAL A 83 3.38 11.86 -13.55
CA VAL A 83 2.32 10.84 -13.77
C VAL A 83 1.08 11.18 -12.96
N ILE A 84 1.24 11.52 -11.67
CA ILE A 84 0.16 11.95 -10.78
C ILE A 84 -0.46 13.25 -11.31
N ARG A 85 0.36 14.23 -11.71
CA ARG A 85 -0.15 15.48 -12.31
C ARG A 85 -0.98 15.23 -13.56
N LYS A 86 -0.58 14.28 -14.42
CA LYS A 86 -1.35 13.88 -15.61
C LYS A 86 -2.67 13.19 -15.24
N TYR A 87 -2.64 12.34 -14.21
CA TYR A 87 -3.83 11.65 -13.69
C TYR A 87 -4.84 12.66 -13.09
N LEU A 88 -4.37 13.55 -12.21
CA LEU A 88 -5.15 14.62 -11.59
C LEU A 88 -5.68 15.62 -12.63
N LYS A 89 -4.89 15.98 -13.65
CA LYS A 89 -5.33 16.85 -14.76
C LYS A 89 -6.43 16.21 -15.61
N LYS A 90 -6.36 14.90 -15.90
CA LYS A 90 -7.42 14.18 -16.63
C LYS A 90 -8.74 14.23 -15.87
N ARG A 91 -8.71 14.10 -14.54
CA ARG A 91 -9.90 14.11 -13.69
C ARG A 91 -10.56 15.49 -13.57
N LYS A 92 -9.76 16.57 -13.59
CA LYS A 92 -10.28 17.96 -13.59
C LYS A 92 -11.26 18.24 -14.74
N LYS A 93 -11.20 17.47 -15.84
CA LYS A 93 -12.11 17.60 -16.99
C LYS A 93 -13.51 16.97 -16.79
N TRP A 94 -13.70 16.11 -15.80
CA TRP A 94 -14.95 15.37 -15.57
C TRP A 94 -15.78 15.97 -14.43
N GLU A 95 -15.81 17.30 -14.33
CA GLU A 95 -16.41 18.10 -13.25
C GLU A 95 -17.62 17.48 -12.53
N TYR A 96 -17.46 17.29 -11.21
CA TYR A 96 -18.52 17.41 -10.19
C TYR A 96 -17.95 17.44 -8.75
N SER A 97 -16.65 17.19 -8.56
CA SER A 97 -16.10 17.01 -7.22
C SER A 97 -15.41 18.30 -6.73
N LYS A 98 -15.87 18.87 -5.62
CA LYS A 98 -15.17 19.87 -4.77
C LYS A 98 -13.86 19.33 -4.15
N VAL A 99 -13.23 18.36 -4.82
CA VAL A 99 -12.05 17.64 -4.36
C VAL A 99 -10.87 18.57 -4.52
N ASN A 100 -10.38 19.06 -3.39
CA ASN A 100 -9.13 19.80 -3.35
C ASN A 100 -7.99 18.81 -3.56
N ILE A 101 -7.48 18.79 -4.79
CA ILE A 101 -6.38 17.92 -5.24
C ILE A 101 -5.13 18.04 -4.33
N LYS A 102 -4.93 19.18 -3.67
CA LYS A 102 -3.78 19.40 -2.78
C LYS A 102 -3.80 18.50 -1.54
N ASP A 103 -4.95 17.94 -1.19
CA ASP A 103 -5.11 17.07 -0.02
C ASP A 103 -4.74 15.62 -0.33
N TYR A 104 -4.50 15.28 -1.61
CA TYR A 104 -4.20 13.93 -2.04
C TYR A 104 -2.70 13.72 -2.20
N ARG A 105 -2.25 12.55 -1.76
CA ARG A 105 -0.88 12.05 -1.89
C ARG A 105 -0.88 10.79 -2.74
N CYS A 106 0.30 10.43 -3.22
CA CYS A 106 0.50 9.21 -3.96
C CYS A 106 1.44 8.30 -3.20
N PHE A 107 0.90 7.16 -2.79
CA PHE A 107 1.59 6.13 -2.07
C PHE A 107 1.97 4.99 -3.01
N VAL A 108 3.08 4.34 -2.73
CA VAL A 108 3.52 3.11 -3.37
C VAL A 108 3.73 2.09 -2.29
N VAL A 109 2.99 0.99 -2.39
CA VAL A 109 3.15 -0.20 -1.53
C VAL A 109 3.86 -1.25 -2.36
N ASN A 110 5.00 -1.75 -1.85
CA ASN A 110 5.73 -2.81 -2.51
C ASN A 110 5.13 -4.16 -2.16
N SER A 111 4.93 -4.98 -3.17
CA SER A 111 4.67 -6.41 -3.10
C SER A 111 5.85 -7.14 -3.73
N HIS A 112 5.96 -8.45 -3.52
CA HIS A 112 7.00 -9.28 -4.11
C HIS A 112 7.29 -8.97 -5.59
N ASP A 113 6.29 -9.10 -6.48
CA ASP A 113 6.46 -8.94 -7.94
C ASP A 113 5.84 -7.67 -8.53
N TYR A 114 5.23 -6.82 -7.72
CA TYR A 114 4.50 -5.65 -8.22
C TYR A 114 4.46 -4.51 -7.22
N GLN A 115 4.19 -3.32 -7.74
CA GLN A 115 3.95 -2.12 -6.96
C GLN A 115 2.49 -1.72 -7.05
N ILE A 116 1.90 -1.39 -5.91
CA ILE A 116 0.54 -0.87 -5.82
C ILE A 116 0.63 0.64 -5.64
N VAL A 117 0.28 1.39 -6.69
CA VAL A 117 0.28 2.85 -6.69
C VAL A 117 -1.11 3.36 -6.32
N ILE A 118 -1.20 4.09 -5.22
CA ILE A 118 -2.46 4.50 -4.59
C ILE A 118 -2.50 6.01 -4.47
N ILE A 119 -3.58 6.64 -4.93
CA ILE A 119 -3.84 8.07 -4.70
C ILE A 119 -4.91 8.20 -3.63
N ALA A 120 -4.55 8.68 -2.44
CA ALA A 120 -5.43 8.77 -1.27
C ALA A 120 -5.14 10.05 -0.44
N LYS A 121 -6.03 10.42 0.48
CA LYS A 121 -5.78 11.55 1.40
C LYS A 121 -4.99 11.17 2.64
N LYS A 122 -5.33 10.01 3.22
CA LYS A 122 -4.79 9.56 4.50
C LYS A 122 -4.51 8.07 4.45
N TYR A 123 -3.63 7.64 5.34
CA TYR A 123 -3.38 6.23 5.60
C TYR A 123 -3.25 6.00 7.11
N THR A 124 -3.48 4.77 7.54
CA THR A 124 -3.20 4.30 8.90
C THR A 124 -2.70 2.88 8.89
N PHE A 125 -1.78 2.55 9.80
CA PHE A 125 -1.24 1.20 9.98
C PHE A 125 -1.92 0.49 11.14
N LYS A 126 -2.17 -0.81 10.98
CA LYS A 126 -2.59 -1.69 12.07
C LYS A 126 -1.97 -3.07 11.90
N LEU A 127 -1.67 -3.71 13.02
CA LEU A 127 -1.41 -5.15 13.06
C LEU A 127 -2.68 -5.83 13.56
N ILE A 128 -3.34 -6.58 12.70
CA ILE A 128 -4.63 -7.22 13.00
C ILE A 128 -4.44 -8.70 13.33
N SER A 129 -5.28 -9.23 14.21
CA SER A 129 -5.40 -10.66 14.45
C SER A 129 -6.41 -11.26 13.49
N VAL A 130 -6.08 -12.41 12.92
CA VAL A 130 -6.93 -13.12 11.97
C VAL A 130 -7.12 -14.56 12.44
N ASP A 131 -8.35 -15.06 12.36
CA ASP A 131 -8.63 -16.47 12.59
C ASP A 131 -8.38 -17.23 11.27
N PRO A 132 -7.36 -18.09 11.20
CA PRO A 132 -7.02 -18.83 9.98
C PRO A 132 -8.14 -19.73 9.49
N HIS A 133 -9.05 -20.15 10.35
CA HIS A 133 -10.10 -21.09 10.00
C HIS A 133 -11.26 -20.41 9.30
N THR A 134 -11.50 -19.13 9.59
CA THR A 134 -12.64 -18.37 9.06
C THR A 134 -12.24 -17.26 8.08
N ASP A 135 -11.01 -16.77 8.14
CA ASP A 135 -10.58 -15.64 7.33
C ASP A 135 -10.07 -16.07 5.94
N VAL A 136 -10.88 -15.80 4.92
CA VAL A 136 -10.59 -16.12 3.51
C VAL A 136 -9.37 -15.36 3.00
N ILE A 137 -9.13 -14.13 3.50
CA ILE A 137 -8.01 -13.30 3.06
C ILE A 137 -6.70 -13.90 3.59
N TYR A 138 -6.66 -14.28 4.87
CA TYR A 138 -5.47 -14.92 5.44
C TYR A 138 -5.12 -16.23 4.73
N LYS A 139 -6.11 -17.08 4.42
CA LYS A 139 -5.87 -18.32 3.65
C LYS A 139 -5.28 -18.03 2.27
N LYS A 140 -5.89 -17.09 1.55
CA LYS A 140 -5.39 -16.69 0.22
C LYS A 140 -3.99 -16.09 0.28
N ILE A 141 -3.67 -15.34 1.32
CA ILE A 141 -2.33 -14.80 1.52
C ILE A 141 -1.31 -15.94 1.68
N LEU A 142 -1.61 -16.93 2.53
CA LEU A 142 -0.72 -18.07 2.76
C LEU A 142 -0.58 -19.02 1.55
N GLU A 143 -1.58 -19.09 0.67
CA GLU A 143 -1.52 -19.92 -0.55
C GLU A 143 -0.50 -19.41 -1.59
N VAL A 144 -0.04 -18.17 -1.46
CA VAL A 144 0.89 -17.53 -2.41
C VAL A 144 2.28 -17.30 -1.78
N ILE A 145 2.54 -17.87 -0.59
CA ILE A 145 3.87 -17.91 0.06
C ILE A 145 4.54 -19.24 -0.30
#